data_AF-A0A0M0EEV8-F1
#
_entry.id   AF-A0A0M0EEV8-F1
#
_cell.length_a   1.000
_cell.length_b   1.000
_cell.length_c   1.000
_cell.angle_alpha   90.00
_cell.angle_beta   90.00
_cell.angle_gamma   90.00
#
_symmetry.space_group_name_H-M   'P 1'
#
loop_
_entity.id
_entity.type
_entity.pdbx_description
1 polymer ?
#
loop_
_entity_poly.entity_id
_entity_poly.type
_entity_poly.pdbx_seq_one_letter_code
_entity_poly.pdbx_strand_id
1 'polypeptide(L)' 'MGTTPEKPPTKDLAAIAARGLSHPASLTHEEIKELCGRVLSEERRRAKAG' A
#
# COMPACT_ATOMS: atom_id res chain seq x y z
N MET A 1 3.25 26.73 18.94
CA MET A 1 2.35 25.95 18.07
C MET A 1 3.21 25.17 17.09
N GLY A 2 3.52 23.91 17.39
CA GLY A 2 4.31 23.08 16.49
C GLY A 2 3.38 22.40 15.50
N THR A 3 3.37 22.85 14.25
CA THR A 3 2.71 22.13 13.15
C THR A 3 3.55 20.90 12.85
N THR A 4 3.16 19.75 13.38
CA THR A 4 3.70 18.46 12.93
C THR A 4 3.56 18.38 11.42
N PRO A 5 4.61 17.99 10.67
CA PRO A 5 4.51 17.88 9.23
C PRO A 5 3.40 16.88 8.90
N GLU A 6 2.36 17.38 8.25
CA GLU A 6 1.25 16.60 7.75
C GLU A 6 1.85 15.54 6.83
N LYS A 7 1.81 14.28 7.27
CA LYS A 7 2.27 13.16 6.45
C LYS A 7 1.48 13.27 5.13
N PRO A 8 2.15 13.31 3.96
CA PRO A 8 1.44 13.39 2.69
C PRO A 8 0.37 12.30 2.69
N PRO A 9 -0.82 12.54 2.09
CA PRO A 9 -1.91 11.58 2.12
C PRO A 9 -1.35 10.28 1.59
N THR A 10 -1.08 9.36 2.52
CA THR A 10 -0.55 8.05 2.19
C THR A 10 -1.77 7.41 1.60
N LYS A 11 -1.86 7.40 0.26
CA LYS A 11 -3.02 6.86 -0.45
C LYS A 11 -3.36 5.55 0.24
N ASP A 12 -4.56 5.51 0.82
CA ASP A 12 -4.90 4.44 1.74
C ASP A 12 -4.78 3.11 1.00
N LEU A 13 -3.83 2.26 1.42
CA LEU A 13 -3.53 1.01 0.71
C LEU A 13 -4.74 0.08 0.67
N ALA A 14 -5.61 0.15 1.69
CA ALA A 14 -6.85 -0.62 1.69
C ALA A 14 -7.82 -0.06 0.65
N ALA A 15 -7.91 1.27 0.49
CA ALA A 15 -8.71 1.88 -0.56
C ALA A 15 -8.18 1.55 -1.97
N ILE A 16 -6.85 1.58 -2.18
CA ILE A 16 -6.23 1.16 -3.45
C ILE A 16 -6.54 -0.31 -3.71
N ALA A 17 -6.34 -1.19 -2.73
CA ALA A 17 -6.62 -2.61 -2.86
C ALA A 17 -8.10 -2.87 -3.20
N ALA A 18 -9.04 -2.26 -2.46
CA ALA A 18 -10.46 -2.38 -2.70
C ALA A 18 -10.86 -1.92 -4.10
N ARG A 19 -10.29 -0.78 -4.57
CA ARG A 19 -10.50 -0.31 -5.94
C ARG A 19 -9.93 -1.29 -6.97
N GLY A 20 -8.75 -1.83 -6.71
CA GLY A 20 -8.08 -2.80 -7.58
C GLY A 20 -8.86 -4.11 -7.77
N LEU A 21 -9.61 -4.55 -6.75
CA LEU A 21 -10.45 -5.74 -6.83
C LEU A 21 -11.60 -5.56 -7.84
N SER A 22 -12.23 -4.38 -7.86
CA SER A 22 -13.36 -4.11 -8.75
C SER A 22 -12.92 -3.56 -10.12
N HIS A 23 -11.84 -2.78 -10.16
CA HIS A 23 -11.38 -2.05 -11.34
C HIS A 23 -9.84 -2.09 -11.45
N PRO A 24 -9.25 -3.25 -11.78
CA PRO A 24 -7.78 -3.40 -11.80
C PRO A 24 -7.09 -2.44 -12.78
N ALA A 25 -7.74 -2.13 -13.91
CA ALA A 25 -7.22 -1.19 -14.91
C ALA A 25 -7.17 0.28 -14.43
N SER A 26 -7.84 0.61 -13.32
CA SER A 26 -7.83 1.95 -12.71
C SER A 26 -6.64 2.19 -11.78
N LEU A 27 -5.85 1.15 -11.50
CA LEU A 27 -4.65 1.28 -10.68
C LEU A 27 -3.48 1.78 -11.51
N THR A 28 -2.73 2.74 -10.95
CA THR A 28 -1.48 3.17 -11.57
C THR A 28 -0.37 2.16 -11.30
N HIS A 29 0.69 2.19 -12.11
CA HIS A 29 1.87 1.35 -11.90
C HIS A 29 2.46 1.57 -10.49
N GLU A 30 2.50 2.81 -10.00
CA GLU A 30 3.00 3.12 -8.66
C GLU A 30 2.14 2.47 -7.57
N GLU A 31 0.82 2.54 -7.68
CA GLU A 31 -0.11 1.92 -6.74
C GLU A 31 0.05 0.39 -6.71
N ILE A 32 0.23 -0.23 -7.87
CA ILE A 32 0.50 -1.68 -7.99
C ILE A 32 1.83 -2.02 -7.32
N LYS A 33 2.89 -1.25 -7.60
CA LYS A 33 4.21 -1.45 -7.01
C LYS A 33 4.16 -1.33 -5.49
N GLU A 34 3.40 -0.38 -4.96
CA GLU A 34 3.23 -0.18 -3.53
C GLU A 34 2.50 -1.36 -2.86
N LEU A 35 1.40 -1.83 -3.45
CA LEU A 35 0.66 -3.00 -2.99
C LEU A 35 1.53 -4.26 -2.99
N CYS A 36 2.18 -4.57 -4.11
CA CYS A 36 3.05 -5.73 -4.25
C CYS A 36 4.23 -5.67 -3.27
N GLY A 37 4.86 -4.49 -3.13
CA GLY A 37 5.96 -4.29 -2.19
C GLY A 37 5.55 -4.54 -0.74
N ARG A 38 4.33 -4.14 -0.35
CA ARG A 38 3.78 -4.40 0.98
C ARG A 38 3.58 -5.90 1.22
N VAL A 39 2.95 -6.60 0.28
CA VAL A 39 2.68 -8.05 0.38
C VAL A 39 3.99 -8.84 0.49
N LEU A 40 4.96 -8.59 -0.38
CA LEU A 40 6.25 -9.28 -0.36
C LEU A 40 7.01 -9.06 0.96
N SER A 41 6.91 -7.86 1.54
CA SER A 41 7.52 -7.54 2.84
C SER A 41 6.85 -8.27 4.01
N GLU A 42 5.52 -8.39 4.01
CA GLU A 42 4.77 -9.15 5.02
C GLU A 42 5.06 -10.65 4.90
N GLU A 43 5.05 -11.20 3.69
CA GLU A 43 5.37 -12.62 3.46
C GLU A 43 6.79 -12.95 3.90
N ARG A 44 7.76 -12.07 3.62
CA ARG A 44 9.13 -12.23 4.12
C ARG A 44 9.21 -12.19 5.64
N ARG A 45 8.38 -11.39 6.32
CA ARG A 45 8.31 -11.36 7.78
C ARG A 45 7.73 -12.65 8.34
N ARG A 46 6.65 -13.17 7.75
CA ARG A 46 6.03 -14.44 8.14
C ARG A 46 7.01 -15.61 7.99
N ALA A 47 7.75 -15.66 6.88
CA ALA A 47 8.76 -16.68 6.63
C ALA A 47 9.95 -16.65 7.60
N LYS A 48 10.18 -15.55 8.31
CA LYS A 48 11.22 -15.45 9.36
C LYS A 48 10.70 -15.76 10.76
N ALA A 49 9.38 -15.81 10.94
CA ALA A 49 8.74 -15.99 12.24
C ALA A 49 8.27 -17.43 12.50
N GLY A 50 8.27 -18.30 11.49
CA GLY A 50 8.05 -19.74 11.59
C GLY A 50 9.34 -20.51 11.43
#